data_AF-A0A9E7G7N9-F1
#
_entry.id   AF-A0A9E7G7N9-F1
#
_cell.length_a   1.000
_cell.length_b   1.000
_cell.length_c   1.000
_cell.angle_alpha   90.00
_cell.angle_beta   90.00
_cell.angle_gamma   90.00
#
_symmetry.space_group_name_H-M   'P 1'
#
loop_
_entity.id
_entity.type
_entity.pdbx_description
1 polymer ?
#
loop_
_entity_poly.entity_id
_entity_poly.type
_entity_poly.pdbx_seq_one_letter_code
_entity_poly.pdbx_strand_id
1 'polypeptide(L)' 'MASRCSTMLLAYSQWKGCTILGEGCKNDAECAIICQEDGHVVKSYRCIPDPTGRDRGTVCCCTYK' A
#
# COMPACT_ATOMS: atom_id res chain seq x y z
N MET A 1 -16.62 22.97 0.76
CA MET A 1 -15.65 22.46 -0.22
C MET A 1 -15.83 20.97 -0.36
N ALA A 2 -16.28 20.47 -1.52
CA ALA A 2 -16.17 19.05 -1.85
C ALA A 2 -14.75 18.82 -2.39
N SER A 3 -13.85 18.32 -1.57
CA SER A 3 -12.53 17.88 -2.04
C SER A 3 -12.72 16.61 -2.86
N ARG A 4 -12.75 16.82 -4.18
CA ARG A 4 -12.73 15.79 -5.21
C ARG A 4 -11.35 15.12 -5.16
N CYS A 5 -11.17 14.10 -4.33
CA CYS A 5 -10.09 13.13 -4.53
C CYS A 5 -10.48 12.23 -5.70
N SER A 6 -10.31 12.76 -6.92
CA SER A 6 -10.18 11.97 -8.13
C SER A 6 -8.80 11.33 -8.13
N THR A 7 -8.62 10.17 -7.51
CA THR A 7 -7.36 9.43 -7.67
C THR A 7 -7.60 7.94 -7.50
N MET A 8 -7.41 7.24 -8.62
CA MET A 8 -7.01 5.84 -8.74
C MET A 8 -7.73 4.82 -7.86
N LEU A 9 -8.48 3.93 -8.51
CA LEU A 9 -8.79 2.58 -8.05
C LEU A 9 -7.50 1.74 -7.90
N LEU A 10 -6.53 2.19 -7.09
CA LEU A 10 -5.59 1.29 -6.46
C LEU A 10 -6.43 0.46 -5.52
N ALA A 11 -6.51 -0.86 -5.75
CA ALA A 11 -7.31 -1.75 -4.93
C ALA A 11 -6.74 -1.77 -3.49
N TYR A 12 -7.14 -0.79 -2.68
CA TYR A 12 -6.81 -0.67 -1.25
C TYR A 12 -7.49 -1.82 -0.51
N SER A 13 -6.84 -2.97 -0.51
CA SER A 13 -7.28 -4.10 0.30
C SER A 13 -6.67 -3.90 1.68
N GLN A 14 -7.46 -3.45 2.66
CA GLN A 14 -6.98 -3.41 4.05
C GLN A 14 -6.92 -4.84 4.59
N TRP A 15 -5.71 -5.35 4.81
CA TRP A 15 -5.47 -6.70 5.32
C TRP A 15 -4.83 -6.63 6.71
N LYS A 16 -5.54 -7.12 7.74
CA LYS A 16 -5.08 -7.14 9.14
C LYS A 16 -4.54 -5.77 9.66
N GLY A 17 -5.15 -4.67 9.24
CA GLY A 17 -4.77 -3.33 9.68
C GLY A 17 -3.62 -2.69 8.90
N CYS A 18 -3.18 -3.28 7.78
CA CYS A 18 -2.36 -2.60 6.80
C CYS A 18 -3.09 -2.41 5.48
N THR A 19 -2.84 -1.28 4.84
CA THR A 19 -3.31 -0.98 3.50
C THR A 19 -2.37 -1.66 2.50
N ILE A 20 -2.91 -2.58 1.71
CA ILE A 20 -2.16 -3.22 0.62
C ILE A 20 -2.22 -2.31 -0.60
N LEU A 21 -1.06 -1.84 -1.04
CA LEU A 21 -0.90 -1.15 -2.32
C LEU A 21 -0.53 -2.21 -3.35
N GLY A 22 -1.34 -2.31 -4.42
CA GLY A 22 -1.25 -3.35 -5.43
C GLY A 22 -0.01 -3.30 -6.32
N GLU A 23 1.00 -2.51 -5.95
CA GLU A 23 2.28 -2.47 -6.65
C GLU A 23 3.21 -3.56 -6.12
N GLY A 24 3.80 -4.28 -7.09
CA GLY A 24 4.78 -5.32 -6.85
C GLY A 24 6.03 -4.75 -6.18
N CYS A 25 6.18 -4.87 -4.86
CA CYS A 25 7.35 -4.36 -4.16
C CYS A 25 8.52 -5.33 -4.29
N LYS A 26 9.74 -4.86 -4.56
CA LYS A 26 10.93 -5.73 -4.54
C LYS A 26 11.65 -5.68 -3.20
N ASN A 27 11.55 -4.57 -2.48
CA ASN A 27 12.15 -4.38 -1.17
C ASN A 27 11.33 -3.42 -0.29
N ASP A 28 11.65 -3.38 1.01
CA ASP A 28 10.94 -2.52 1.97
C ASP A 28 11.18 -1.02 1.70
N ALA A 29 12.30 -0.62 1.11
CA ALA A 29 12.60 0.79 0.84
C ALA A 29 11.74 1.37 -0.30
N GLU A 30 11.53 0.61 -1.38
CA GLU A 30 10.55 0.95 -2.42
C GLU A 30 9.17 1.08 -1.80
N CYS A 31 8.84 0.16 -0.88
CA CYS A 31 7.57 0.21 -0.17
C CYS A 31 7.40 1.49 0.65
N ALA A 32 8.46 1.93 1.32
CA ALA A 32 8.47 3.17 2.10
C ALA A 32 8.11 4.40 1.26
N ILE A 33 8.62 4.45 0.03
CA ILE A 33 8.40 5.55 -0.92
C ILE A 33 6.93 5.55 -1.34
N ILE A 34 6.43 4.41 -1.80
CA ILE A 34 5.03 4.27 -2.25
C ILE A 34 4.06 4.62 -1.10
N CYS A 35 4.32 4.12 0.12
CA CYS A 35 3.50 4.45 1.28
C CYS A 35 3.58 5.94 1.66
N GLN A 36 4.72 6.62 1.43
CA GLN A 36 4.86 8.06 1.69
C GLN A 36 4.20 8.92 0.61
N GLU A 37 4.23 8.48 -0.65
CA GLU A 37 3.56 9.17 -1.77
C GLU A 37 2.04 9.20 -1.62
N ASP A 38 1.47 8.23 -0.90
CA ASP A 38 0.05 8.20 -0.53
C ASP A 38 -0.36 9.41 0.36
N GLY A 39 0.61 10.18 0.88
CA GLY A 39 0.38 11.42 1.63
C GLY A 39 0.00 11.21 3.09
N HIS A 40 0.01 9.95 3.55
CA HIS A 40 -0.25 9.57 4.93
C HIS A 40 1.06 9.35 5.71
N VAL A 41 1.05 9.69 7.01
CA VAL A 41 2.22 9.43 7.87
C VAL A 41 2.33 7.93 8.12
N VAL A 42 3.27 7.30 7.42
CA VAL A 42 3.53 5.87 7.53
C VAL A 42 4.12 5.56 8.89
N LYS A 43 3.44 4.68 9.64
CA LYS A 43 3.91 4.13 10.91
C LYS A 43 4.90 3.00 10.68
N SER A 44 4.59 2.11 9.74
CA SER A 44 5.44 1.01 9.32
C SER A 44 5.03 0.56 7.92
N TYR A 45 6.00 0.11 7.13
CA TYR A 45 5.79 -0.46 5.81
C TYR A 45 6.48 -1.83 5.76
N ARG A 46 5.93 -2.76 4.99
CA ARG A 46 6.57 -4.06 4.76
C ARG A 46 6.19 -4.60 3.40
N CYS A 47 7.17 -5.12 2.69
CA CYS A 47 6.95 -5.90 1.49
C CYS A 47 6.61 -7.35 1.89
N ILE A 48 5.39 -7.79 1.59
CA ILE A 48 4.90 -9.12 1.96
C ILE A 48 4.42 -9.87 0.71
N PRO A 49 4.41 -11.21 0.69
CA PRO A 49 3.73 -11.95 -0.37
C PRO A 49 2.24 -11.58 -0.41
N ASP A 50 1.68 -11.45 -1.61
CA ASP A 50 0.29 -11.07 -1.82
C ASP A 50 -0.67 -12.00 -1.05
N PRO A 51 -1.34 -11.49 0.00
CA PRO A 51 -2.27 -12.31 0.78
C PRO A 51 -3.56 -12.59 0.00
N THR A 52 -3.83 -11.84 -1.08
CA THR A 52 -5.04 -12.01 -1.90
C THR A 52 -4.91 -13.16 -2.90
N GLY A 53 -3.69 -13.63 -3.16
CA GLY A 53 -3.38 -14.69 -4.13
C GLY A 53 -3.71 -14.32 -5.58
N ARG A 54 -3.98 -13.03 -5.85
CA ARG A 54 -4.42 -12.50 -7.15
C ARG A 54 -3.21 -12.27 -8.05
N ASP A 55 -2.15 -11.72 -7.49
CA ASP A 55 -0.87 -11.56 -8.12
C ASP A 55 0.11 -12.43 -7.34
N ARG A 56 0.64 -13.51 -7.93
CA ARG A 56 1.61 -14.43 -7.29
C ARG A 56 2.98 -13.77 -7.07
N GLY A 57 3.00 -12.58 -6.46
CA GLY A 57 4.15 -11.74 -6.20
C GLY A 57 4.11 -11.16 -4.79
N THR A 58 4.89 -10.11 -4.59
CA THR A 58 5.00 -9.36 -3.33
C THR A 58 4.28 -8.03 -3.45
N VAL A 59 3.60 -7.60 -2.41
CA VAL A 59 2.81 -6.37 -2.35
C VAL A 59 3.20 -5.53 -1.14
N CYS A 60 2.93 -4.24 -1.24
CA CYS A 60 3.25 -3.29 -0.18
C CYS A 60 2.17 -3.21 0.90
N CYS A 61 2.52 -3.60 2.12
CA CYS A 61 1.67 -3.48 3.30
C CYS A 61 2.08 -2.22 4.08
N CYS A 62 1.34 -1.14 3.87
CA CYS A 62 1.52 0.15 4.52
C CYS A 62 0.62 0.24 5.76
N THR A 63 1.20 0.51 6.92
CA THR A 63 0.46 0.83 8.15
C THR A 63 0.63 2.30 8.43
N TYR A 64 -0.47 3.04 8.46
CA TYR A 64 -0.48 4.47 8.75
C TYR A 64 -0.77 4.73 10.23
N LYS A 65 -0.42 5.93 10.72
CA LYS A 65 -0.72 6.37 12.10
C LYS A 65 -2.07 7.06 12.21
#